data_AF-A0A7V5Q1V7-F1
#
_entry.id   AF-A0A7V5Q1V7-F1
#
_cell.length_a   1.000
_cell.length_b   1.000
_cell.length_c   1.000
_cell.angle_alpha   90.00
_cell.angle_beta   90.00
_cell.angle_gamma   90.00
#
_symmetry.space_group_name_H-M   'P 1'
#
loop_
_entity.id
_entity.type
_entity.pdbx_description
1 polymer ?
#
loop_
_entity_poly.entity_id
_entity_poly.type
_entity_poly.pdbx_seq_one_letter_code
_entity_poly.pdbx_strand_id
1 'polypeptide(L)'
;MITNEIAPTSTDPSELVDERLVRWYFLAACTFLGVSMLGGLLMAFQLVHWNPFNGIELLAPGRWRMVHTNAVAYGFLANAFLGALHWAVPRLTLHQVASRALSYFIFFAWQAIVLLTAAGIIFGPSLQTSQWVAAAASKYHLAMSLGAQGLEWGETPFWIDPIALLGLALVAYNFMVPIARAKPPLYVTMWYFMAAFVWTFLTYAMGNLMPEYHVAGTSAGAVGGLFIHDLVGLFVTPLGWGLMYYFVPIMLKKPIWSHGLSLVGFWGLAFFYPLNGIH
;
A
#
# COMPACT_ATOMS: atom_id res chain seq x y z
N MET A 1 9.67 -44.18 6.51
CA MET A 1 10.19 -43.58 5.27
C MET A 1 9.08 -42.66 4.76
N ILE A 2 9.09 -41.39 5.15
CA ILE A 2 8.05 -40.42 4.77
C ILE A 2 8.59 -39.71 3.53
N THR A 3 8.02 -40.02 2.38
CA THR A 3 8.34 -39.36 1.11
C THR A 3 7.76 -37.95 1.16
N ASN A 4 8.63 -36.95 1.32
CA ASN A 4 8.32 -35.57 1.01
C ASN A 4 8.03 -35.49 -0.50
N GLU A 5 6.75 -35.55 -0.87
CA GLU A 5 6.31 -35.11 -2.20
C GLU A 5 6.58 -33.61 -2.30
N ILE A 6 7.73 -33.27 -2.88
CA ILE A 6 7.98 -31.93 -3.39
C ILE A 6 6.95 -31.74 -4.51
N ALA A 7 5.99 -30.84 -4.28
CA ALA A 7 4.99 -30.47 -5.28
C ALA A 7 5.67 -30.22 -6.63
N PRO A 8 5.11 -30.73 -7.75
CA PRO A 8 5.75 -30.62 -9.05
C PRO A 8 5.95 -29.14 -9.38
N THR A 9 7.20 -28.74 -9.62
CA THR A 9 7.51 -27.44 -10.20
C THR A 9 6.95 -27.43 -11.61
N SER A 10 5.80 -26.78 -11.81
CA SER A 10 5.19 -26.59 -13.11
C SER A 10 6.21 -25.97 -14.06
N THR A 11 6.58 -26.71 -15.11
CA THR A 11 7.54 -26.25 -16.14
C THR A 11 6.88 -25.41 -17.23
N ASP A 12 5.56 -25.24 -17.20
CA ASP A 12 4.84 -24.36 -18.12
C ASP A 12 4.87 -22.90 -17.58
N PRO A 13 5.50 -21.96 -18.31
CA PRO A 13 5.47 -20.54 -17.95
C PRO A 13 4.06 -19.96 -17.79
N SER A 14 3.05 -20.58 -18.41
CA SER A 14 1.64 -20.19 -18.29
C SER A 14 1.08 -20.42 -16.89
N GLU A 15 1.63 -21.38 -16.12
CA GLU A 15 1.17 -21.71 -14.77
C GLU A 15 1.85 -20.88 -13.68
N LEU A 16 2.90 -20.11 -14.00
CA LEU A 16 3.63 -19.29 -13.01
C LEU A 16 2.82 -18.10 -12.50
N VAL A 17 1.93 -17.55 -13.34
CA VAL A 17 1.20 -16.31 -13.08
C VAL A 17 -0.30 -16.55 -13.18
N ASP A 18 -1.02 -16.17 -12.12
CA ASP A 18 -2.49 -16.12 -12.16
C ASP A 18 -2.95 -14.83 -12.86
N GLU A 19 -3.11 -14.87 -14.18
CA GLU A 19 -3.53 -13.71 -14.96
C GLU A 19 -4.88 -13.14 -14.55
N ARG A 20 -5.81 -13.99 -14.10
CA ARG A 20 -7.14 -13.54 -13.67
C ARG A 20 -6.99 -12.59 -12.49
N LEU A 21 -6.20 -12.99 -11.50
CA LEU A 21 -5.96 -12.17 -10.32
C LEU A 21 -5.22 -10.87 -10.68
N VAL A 22 -4.22 -10.93 -11.56
CA VAL A 22 -3.53 -9.73 -12.06
C VAL A 22 -4.51 -8.75 -12.70
N ARG A 23 -5.42 -9.23 -13.56
CA ARG A 23 -6.47 -8.40 -14.18
C ARG A 23 -7.40 -7.78 -13.15
N TRP A 24 -7.77 -8.50 -12.09
CA TRP A 24 -8.61 -7.98 -11.01
C TRP A 24 -7.92 -6.84 -10.25
N TYR A 25 -6.62 -6.97 -9.95
CA TYR A 25 -5.83 -5.89 -9.36
C TYR A 25 -5.82 -4.65 -10.26
N PHE A 26 -5.58 -4.79 -11.57
CA PHE A 26 -5.59 -3.64 -12.48
C PHE A 26 -6.98 -3.02 -12.66
N LEU A 27 -8.04 -3.83 -12.69
CA LEU A 27 -9.41 -3.32 -12.73
C LEU A 27 -9.74 -2.51 -11.46
N ALA A 28 -9.39 -3.04 -10.29
CA ALA A 28 -9.52 -2.32 -9.03
C ALA A 28 -8.70 -1.02 -9.03
N ALA A 29 -7.44 -1.08 -9.47
CA ALA A 29 -6.57 0.09 -9.57
C ALA A 29 -7.17 1.19 -10.45
N CYS A 30 -7.64 0.86 -11.65
CA CYS A 30 -8.31 1.80 -12.55
C CYS A 30 -9.60 2.37 -11.94
N THR A 31 -10.37 1.54 -11.22
CA THR A 31 -11.60 1.97 -10.55
C THR A 31 -11.29 3.00 -9.46
N PHE A 32 -10.35 2.70 -8.57
CA PHE A 32 -9.95 3.63 -7.50
C PHE A 32 -9.23 4.87 -8.03
N LEU A 33 -8.50 4.76 -9.15
CA LEU A 33 -7.96 5.94 -9.84
C LEU A 33 -9.10 6.85 -10.28
N GLY A 34 -10.16 6.31 -10.89
CA GLY A 34 -11.35 7.07 -11.25
C GLY A 34 -12.00 7.78 -10.05
N VAL A 35 -12.21 7.04 -8.95
CA VAL A 35 -12.75 7.62 -7.70
C VAL A 35 -11.85 8.73 -7.16
N SER A 36 -10.54 8.51 -7.16
CA SER A 36 -9.58 9.51 -6.69
C SER A 36 -9.58 10.75 -7.58
N MET A 37 -9.54 10.61 -8.90
CA MET A 37 -9.56 11.75 -9.83
C MET A 37 -10.84 12.60 -9.68
N LEU A 38 -11.99 11.96 -9.41
CA LEU A 38 -13.23 12.68 -9.09
C LEU A 38 -13.10 13.45 -7.77
N GLY A 39 -12.57 12.82 -6.71
CA GLY A 39 -12.33 13.50 -5.43
C GLY A 39 -11.35 14.68 -5.56
N GLY A 40 -10.30 14.53 -6.37
CA GLY A 40 -9.34 15.60 -6.68
C GLY A 40 -9.99 16.74 -7.45
N LEU A 41 -10.86 16.43 -8.42
CA LEU A 41 -11.63 17.44 -9.16
C LEU A 41 -12.60 18.19 -8.24
N LEU A 42 -13.29 17.50 -7.32
CA LEU A 42 -14.15 18.13 -6.31
C LEU A 42 -13.35 19.06 -5.39
N MET A 43 -12.14 18.67 -4.99
CA MET A 43 -11.23 19.55 -4.25
C MET A 43 -10.82 20.77 -5.07
N ALA A 44 -10.52 20.60 -6.36
CA ALA A 44 -10.19 21.71 -7.24
C ALA A 44 -11.33 22.73 -7.34
N PHE A 45 -12.58 22.23 -7.48
CA PHE A 45 -13.78 23.06 -7.47
C PHE A 45 -13.99 23.81 -6.14
N GLN A 46 -13.78 23.13 -5.00
CA GLN A 46 -13.79 23.77 -3.68
C GLN A 46 -12.77 24.91 -3.57
N LEU A 47 -11.55 24.74 -4.11
CA LEU A 47 -10.48 25.74 -4.06
C LEU A 47 -10.78 26.99 -4.91
N VAL A 48 -11.67 26.89 -5.90
CA VAL A 48 -12.19 28.04 -6.67
C VAL A 48 -13.56 28.51 -6.17
N HIS A 49 -13.91 28.17 -4.93
CA HIS A 49 -15.16 28.55 -4.25
C HIS A 49 -16.44 28.02 -4.92
N TRP A 50 -16.35 26.93 -5.69
CA TRP A 50 -17.50 26.27 -6.31
C TRP A 50 -17.72 24.89 -5.70
N ASN A 51 -18.46 24.81 -4.59
CA ASN A 51 -18.75 23.53 -3.93
C ASN A 51 -20.15 23.00 -4.31
N PRO A 52 -20.26 21.89 -5.07
CA PRO A 52 -21.56 21.32 -5.48
C PRO A 52 -22.34 20.66 -4.33
N PHE A 53 -21.70 20.40 -3.19
CA PHE A 53 -22.27 19.69 -2.04
C PHE A 53 -22.33 20.56 -0.77
N ASN A 54 -22.33 21.88 -0.93
CA ASN A 54 -22.36 22.80 0.19
C ASN A 54 -23.59 22.54 1.09
N GLY A 55 -23.38 22.50 2.41
CA GLY A 55 -24.42 22.19 3.39
C GLY A 55 -24.66 20.70 3.67
N ILE A 56 -23.98 19.78 2.98
CA ILE A 56 -24.08 18.33 3.22
C ILE A 56 -22.89 17.87 4.06
N GLU A 57 -23.09 17.58 5.35
CA GLU A 57 -22.01 17.21 6.28
C GLU A 57 -21.21 15.96 5.83
N LEU A 58 -21.89 14.93 5.35
CA LEU A 58 -21.25 13.68 4.87
C LEU A 58 -20.32 13.93 3.67
N LEU A 59 -20.60 14.97 2.89
CA LEU A 59 -19.82 15.42 1.76
C LEU A 59 -19.14 16.75 2.11
N ALA A 60 -18.65 16.90 3.34
CA ALA A 60 -17.82 18.04 3.67
C ALA A 60 -16.46 17.91 2.96
N PRO A 61 -15.83 19.03 2.53
CA PRO A 61 -14.57 18.99 1.78
C PRO A 61 -13.43 18.21 2.45
N GLY A 62 -13.35 18.27 3.79
CA GLY A 62 -12.37 17.49 4.53
C GLY A 62 -12.51 15.98 4.32
N ARG A 63 -13.74 15.47 4.22
CA ARG A 63 -14.01 14.02 4.07
C ARG A 63 -13.58 13.53 2.69
N TRP A 64 -14.01 14.19 1.60
CA TRP A 64 -13.60 13.73 0.27
C TRP A 64 -12.12 14.00 -0.03
N ARG A 65 -11.46 14.96 0.64
CA ARG A 65 -10.00 15.13 0.53
C ARG A 65 -9.28 13.87 1.00
N MET A 66 -9.65 13.38 2.17
CA MET A 66 -9.07 12.15 2.76
C MET A 66 -9.43 10.91 1.92
N VAL A 67 -10.65 10.85 1.36
CA VAL A 67 -11.01 9.78 0.41
C VAL A 67 -10.16 9.86 -0.86
N HIS A 68 -9.93 11.05 -1.42
CA HIS A 68 -9.09 11.26 -2.60
C HIS A 68 -7.66 10.74 -2.40
N THR A 69 -7.02 11.13 -1.29
CA THR A 69 -5.64 10.74 -0.95
C THR A 69 -5.55 9.23 -0.71
N ASN A 70 -6.46 8.65 0.06
CA ASN A 70 -6.47 7.20 0.32
C ASN A 70 -6.79 6.39 -0.94
N ALA A 71 -7.71 6.87 -1.78
CA ALA A 71 -8.04 6.21 -3.04
C ALA A 71 -6.88 6.23 -4.04
N VAL A 72 -6.06 7.29 -4.11
CA VAL A 72 -4.86 7.26 -4.97
C VAL A 72 -3.77 6.36 -4.37
N ALA A 73 -3.53 6.44 -3.07
CA ALA A 73 -2.45 5.75 -2.39
C ALA A 73 -2.67 4.24 -2.30
N TYR A 74 -3.76 3.86 -1.63
CA TYR A 74 -4.04 2.47 -1.27
C TYR A 74 -5.06 1.84 -2.22
N GLY A 75 -5.94 2.65 -2.81
CA GLY A 75 -6.86 2.19 -3.84
C GLY A 75 -6.16 1.96 -5.19
N PHE A 76 -5.48 2.96 -5.73
CA PHE A 76 -4.85 2.88 -7.06
C PHE A 76 -3.43 2.29 -6.99
N LEU A 77 -2.48 2.98 -6.35
CA LEU A 77 -1.06 2.61 -6.41
C LEU A 77 -0.81 1.22 -5.83
N ALA A 78 -1.34 0.92 -4.65
CA ALA A 78 -1.15 -0.39 -4.04
C ALA A 78 -1.75 -1.54 -4.87
N ASN A 79 -2.96 -1.38 -5.44
CA ASN A 79 -3.52 -2.40 -6.34
C ASN A 79 -2.68 -2.55 -7.61
N ALA A 80 -2.23 -1.45 -8.21
CA ALA A 80 -1.37 -1.50 -9.40
C ALA A 80 -0.04 -2.22 -9.11
N PHE A 81 0.61 -1.90 -7.99
CA PHE A 81 1.85 -2.55 -7.58
C PHE A 81 1.65 -4.03 -7.23
N LEU A 82 0.61 -4.38 -6.45
CA LEU A 82 0.33 -5.77 -6.13
C LEU A 82 0.03 -6.59 -7.39
N GLY A 83 -0.75 -6.05 -8.33
CA GLY A 83 -0.99 -6.70 -9.62
C GLY A 83 0.31 -6.90 -10.42
N ALA A 84 1.17 -5.89 -10.46
CA ALA A 84 2.45 -5.96 -11.14
C ALA A 84 3.46 -6.91 -10.46
N LEU A 85 3.45 -7.00 -9.13
CA LEU A 85 4.26 -7.97 -8.37
C LEU A 85 3.83 -9.41 -8.66
N HIS A 86 2.53 -9.69 -8.72
CA HIS A 86 1.99 -11.01 -9.11
C HIS A 86 2.39 -11.41 -10.55
N TRP A 87 2.76 -10.44 -11.39
CA TRP A 87 3.25 -10.68 -12.74
C TRP A 87 4.78 -10.81 -12.81
N ALA A 88 5.50 -9.88 -12.18
CA ALA A 88 6.95 -9.76 -12.31
C ALA A 88 7.70 -10.78 -11.43
N VAL A 89 7.29 -10.97 -10.17
CA VAL A 89 8.01 -11.84 -9.22
C VAL A 89 8.04 -13.29 -9.70
N PRO A 90 6.91 -13.92 -10.11
CA PRO A 90 6.98 -15.32 -10.54
C PRO A 90 7.82 -15.55 -11.79
N ARG A 91 7.86 -14.56 -12.69
CA ARG A 91 8.64 -14.65 -13.93
C ARG A 91 10.12 -14.40 -13.75
N LEU A 92 10.49 -13.53 -12.80
CA LEU A 92 11.90 -13.28 -12.47
C LEU A 92 12.49 -14.42 -11.63
N THR A 93 11.67 -15.06 -10.79
CA THR A 93 12.11 -16.14 -9.90
C THR A 93 11.94 -17.53 -10.49
N LEU A 94 11.11 -17.68 -11.54
CA LEU A 94 10.64 -18.97 -12.08
C LEU A 94 9.94 -19.84 -11.03
N HIS A 95 9.34 -19.19 -10.04
CA HIS A 95 8.59 -19.83 -8.96
C HIS A 95 7.24 -19.14 -8.81
N GLN A 96 6.17 -19.92 -8.60
CA GLN A 96 4.88 -19.35 -8.20
C GLN A 96 5.03 -18.59 -6.87
N VAL A 97 4.10 -17.67 -6.62
CA VAL A 97 3.91 -17.05 -5.29
C VAL A 97 3.77 -18.10 -4.19
N ALA A 98 4.07 -17.75 -2.93
CA ALA A 98 4.11 -18.70 -1.82
C ALA A 98 2.82 -19.52 -1.70
N SER A 99 1.67 -18.87 -1.86
CA SER A 99 0.38 -19.54 -1.89
C SER A 99 -0.62 -18.77 -2.75
N ARG A 100 -1.22 -19.46 -3.72
CA ARG A 100 -2.30 -18.90 -4.54
C ARG A 100 -3.50 -18.50 -3.70
N ALA A 101 -3.89 -19.32 -2.71
CA ALA A 101 -5.00 -19.00 -1.81
C ALA A 101 -4.72 -17.72 -1.00
N LEU A 102 -3.48 -17.55 -0.54
CA LEU A 102 -3.05 -16.33 0.16
C LEU A 102 -3.13 -15.11 -0.76
N SER A 103 -2.73 -15.22 -2.04
CA SER A 103 -2.89 -14.14 -3.02
C SER A 103 -4.34 -13.67 -3.21
N TYR A 104 -5.30 -14.59 -3.25
CA TYR A 104 -6.72 -14.23 -3.31
C TYR A 104 -7.20 -13.61 -2.00
N PHE A 105 -6.79 -14.16 -0.85
CA PHE A 105 -7.10 -13.57 0.46
C PHE A 105 -6.58 -12.13 0.56
N ILE A 106 -5.32 -11.89 0.19
CA ILE A 106 -4.71 -10.54 0.16
C ILE A 106 -5.54 -9.61 -0.71
N PHE A 107 -5.95 -10.04 -1.91
CA PHE A 107 -6.75 -9.20 -2.81
C PHE A 107 -8.06 -8.74 -2.15
N PHE A 108 -8.86 -9.69 -1.66
CA PHE A 108 -10.16 -9.37 -1.05
C PHE A 108 -10.03 -8.60 0.27
N ALA A 109 -9.06 -8.98 1.12
CA ALA A 109 -8.76 -8.27 2.35
C ALA A 109 -8.34 -6.82 2.07
N TRP A 110 -7.51 -6.60 1.04
CA TRP A 110 -7.10 -5.26 0.64
C TRP A 110 -8.28 -4.41 0.15
N GLN A 111 -9.17 -4.97 -0.68
CA GLN A 111 -10.37 -4.24 -1.11
C GLN A 111 -11.26 -3.89 0.08
N ALA A 112 -11.44 -4.83 1.02
CA ALA A 112 -12.21 -4.60 2.24
C ALA A 112 -11.60 -3.49 3.11
N ILE A 113 -10.27 -3.50 3.32
CA ILE A 113 -9.56 -2.46 4.08
C ILE A 113 -9.76 -1.09 3.43
N VAL A 114 -9.53 -0.96 2.12
CA VAL A 114 -9.68 0.33 1.41
C VAL A 114 -11.12 0.85 1.50
N LEU A 115 -12.11 -0.02 1.33
CA LEU A 115 -13.53 0.35 1.43
C LEU A 115 -13.93 0.69 2.87
N LEU A 116 -13.43 -0.04 3.87
CA LEU A 116 -13.66 0.24 5.28
C LEU A 116 -13.02 1.56 5.70
N THR A 117 -11.82 1.87 5.21
CA THR A 117 -11.19 3.18 5.43
C THR A 117 -12.02 4.30 4.83
N ALA A 118 -12.48 4.15 3.58
CA ALA A 118 -13.37 5.15 2.96
C ALA A 118 -14.68 5.32 3.75
N ALA A 119 -15.28 4.22 4.23
CA ALA A 119 -16.48 4.26 5.06
C ALA A 119 -16.21 4.91 6.42
N GLY A 120 -15.09 4.62 7.06
CA GLY A 120 -14.66 5.26 8.32
C GLY A 120 -14.45 6.76 8.15
N ILE A 121 -13.82 7.19 7.06
CA ILE A 121 -13.64 8.60 6.72
C ILE A 121 -15.00 9.31 6.52
N ILE A 122 -15.92 8.70 5.77
CA ILE A 122 -17.19 9.33 5.39
C ILE A 122 -18.21 9.28 6.53
N PHE A 123 -18.35 8.16 7.22
CA PHE A 123 -19.43 7.94 8.19
C PHE A 123 -18.96 7.93 9.64
N GLY A 124 -17.68 7.61 9.90
CA GLY A 124 -17.13 7.44 11.24
C GLY A 124 -17.43 8.60 12.19
N PRO A 125 -17.12 9.87 11.82
CA PRO A 125 -17.39 11.01 12.69
C PRO A 125 -18.89 11.18 13.02
N SER A 126 -19.77 10.99 12.04
CA SER A 126 -21.22 11.11 12.24
C SER A 126 -21.82 9.93 13.02
N LEU A 127 -21.23 8.74 12.90
CA LEU A 127 -21.63 7.56 13.66
C LEU A 127 -21.19 7.67 15.12
N GLN A 128 -19.99 8.20 15.36
CA GLN A 128 -19.41 8.41 16.69
C GLN A 128 -20.20 9.40 17.54
N THR A 129 -20.83 10.41 16.92
CA THR A 129 -21.67 11.40 17.63
C THR A 129 -23.09 10.90 17.91
N SER A 130 -23.49 9.73 17.39
CA SER A 130 -24.81 9.18 17.64
C SER A 130 -24.96 8.74 19.11
N GLN A 131 -26.12 9.02 19.70
CA GLN A 131 -26.36 8.81 21.13
C GLN A 131 -26.13 7.37 21.60
N TRP A 132 -26.53 6.39 20.80
CA TRP A 132 -26.38 4.98 21.14
C TRP A 132 -24.91 4.51 21.06
N VAL A 133 -24.12 5.01 20.09
CA VAL A 133 -22.69 4.69 19.98
C VAL A 133 -21.93 5.34 21.12
N ALA A 134 -22.18 6.62 21.40
CA ALA A 134 -21.56 7.32 22.52
C ALA A 134 -21.89 6.65 23.87
N ALA A 135 -23.15 6.23 24.07
CA ALA A 135 -23.56 5.50 25.26
C ALA A 135 -22.89 4.12 25.37
N ALA A 136 -22.77 3.39 24.25
CA ALA A 136 -22.07 2.10 24.22
C ALA A 136 -20.56 2.27 24.50
N ALA A 137 -19.90 3.22 23.86
CA ALA A 137 -18.48 3.49 24.05
C ALA A 137 -18.17 3.87 25.51
N SER A 138 -19.02 4.71 26.12
CA SER A 138 -18.92 5.07 27.54
C SER A 138 -19.14 3.86 28.45
N LYS A 139 -20.17 3.05 28.19
CA LYS A 139 -20.50 1.86 29.00
C LYS A 139 -19.39 0.80 28.99
N TYR A 140 -18.73 0.61 27.85
CA TYR A 140 -17.68 -0.41 27.69
C TYR A 140 -16.26 0.16 27.79
N HIS A 141 -16.10 1.44 28.15
CA HIS A 141 -14.81 2.13 28.19
C HIS A 141 -13.97 1.94 26.92
N LEU A 142 -14.63 1.91 25.76
CA LEU A 142 -13.98 1.74 24.47
C LEU A 142 -13.38 3.08 24.04
N ALA A 143 -12.06 3.14 23.88
CA ALA A 143 -11.43 4.20 23.11
C ALA A 143 -11.87 4.05 21.65
N MET A 144 -12.89 4.83 21.24
CA MET A 144 -13.53 4.66 19.95
C MET A 144 -13.39 5.94 19.12
N SER A 145 -12.34 5.98 18.29
CA SER A 145 -12.30 6.83 17.09
C SER A 145 -12.75 6.00 15.89
N LEU A 146 -13.97 6.24 15.42
CA LEU A 146 -14.50 5.57 14.21
C LEU A 146 -14.07 6.29 12.92
N GLY A 147 -13.59 7.53 13.06
CA GLY A 147 -13.16 8.38 11.96
C GLY A 147 -11.68 8.20 11.60
N ALA A 148 -11.24 9.09 10.70
CA ALA A 148 -9.86 9.18 10.28
C ALA A 148 -8.92 9.68 11.38
N GLN A 149 -7.66 9.24 11.33
CA GLN A 149 -6.58 9.91 12.06
C GLN A 149 -6.26 11.26 11.42
N GLY A 150 -5.70 12.17 12.22
CA GLY A 150 -5.23 13.49 11.75
C GLY A 150 -3.88 13.44 11.01
N LEU A 151 -3.48 12.27 10.51
CA LEU A 151 -2.21 12.04 9.82
C LEU A 151 -2.47 11.94 8.32
N GLU A 152 -1.80 12.78 7.52
CA GLU A 152 -1.95 12.70 6.06
C GLU A 152 -1.41 11.38 5.53
N TRP A 153 -2.11 10.76 4.58
CA TRP A 153 -1.85 9.40 4.08
C TRP A 153 -2.00 8.29 5.14
N GLY A 154 -2.29 8.63 6.40
CA GLY A 154 -2.56 7.73 7.51
C GLY A 154 -3.98 7.87 8.03
N GLU A 155 -4.91 8.34 7.20
CA GLU A 155 -6.30 8.60 7.61
C GLU A 155 -7.12 7.32 7.86
N THR A 156 -6.48 6.15 7.77
CA THR A 156 -7.04 4.87 8.19
C THR A 156 -7.47 4.95 9.66
N PRO A 157 -8.69 4.54 10.02
CA PRO A 157 -9.06 4.42 11.43
C PRO A 157 -8.09 3.51 12.19
N PHE A 158 -7.69 3.92 13.40
CA PHE A 158 -6.62 3.27 14.19
C PHE A 158 -6.80 1.76 14.40
N TRP A 159 -8.05 1.29 14.45
CA TRP A 159 -8.40 -0.13 14.67
C TRP A 159 -8.17 -0.99 13.42
N ILE A 160 -8.03 -0.38 12.24
CA ILE A 160 -7.66 -1.06 11.00
C ILE A 160 -6.15 -1.24 10.89
N ASP A 161 -5.33 -0.36 11.49
CA ASP A 161 -3.88 -0.36 11.29
C ASP A 161 -3.17 -1.65 11.70
N PRO A 162 -3.48 -2.30 12.84
CA PRO A 162 -2.87 -3.59 13.17
C PRO A 162 -3.21 -4.68 12.14
N ILE A 163 -4.42 -4.63 11.58
CA ILE A 163 -4.89 -5.56 10.54
C ILE A 163 -4.15 -5.27 9.22
N ALA A 164 -3.98 -3.99 8.88
CA ALA A 164 -3.23 -3.56 7.71
C ALA A 164 -1.76 -3.99 7.79
N LEU A 165 -1.11 -3.83 8.95
CA LEU A 165 0.26 -4.30 9.19
C LEU A 165 0.40 -5.81 9.04
N LEU A 166 -0.53 -6.59 9.62
CA LEU A 166 -0.55 -8.03 9.41
C LEU A 166 -0.71 -8.36 7.91
N GLY A 167 -1.57 -7.62 7.20
CA GLY A 167 -1.73 -7.73 5.75
C GLY A 167 -0.43 -7.46 4.99
N LEU A 168 0.31 -6.40 5.34
CA LEU A 168 1.62 -6.09 4.76
C LEU A 168 2.65 -7.19 5.02
N ALA A 169 2.65 -7.79 6.22
CA ALA A 169 3.51 -8.93 6.52
C ALA A 169 3.15 -10.18 5.68
N LEU A 170 1.85 -10.43 5.46
CA LEU A 170 1.38 -11.51 4.60
C LEU A 170 1.73 -11.27 3.12
N VAL A 171 1.64 -10.02 2.65
CA VAL A 171 2.12 -9.61 1.32
C VAL A 171 3.61 -9.88 1.20
N ALA A 172 4.41 -9.42 2.16
CA ALA A 172 5.85 -9.64 2.18
C ALA A 172 6.16 -11.14 2.15
N TYR A 173 5.52 -11.94 2.99
CA TYR A 173 5.70 -13.40 3.00
C TYR A 173 5.39 -14.03 1.63
N ASN A 174 4.25 -13.66 1.03
CA ASN A 174 3.79 -14.27 -0.22
C ASN A 174 4.76 -14.07 -1.40
N PHE A 175 5.46 -12.93 -1.44
CA PHE A 175 6.43 -12.61 -2.47
C PHE A 175 7.89 -12.89 -2.08
N MET A 176 8.25 -12.82 -0.80
CA MET A 176 9.62 -13.10 -0.34
C MET A 176 9.98 -14.58 -0.48
N VAL A 177 9.02 -15.50 -0.29
CA VAL A 177 9.26 -16.95 -0.43
C VAL A 177 9.80 -17.33 -1.82
N PRO A 178 9.16 -16.97 -2.96
CA PRO A 178 9.73 -17.29 -4.27
C PRO A 178 11.06 -16.57 -4.53
N ILE A 179 11.23 -15.33 -4.03
CA ILE A 179 12.49 -14.58 -4.18
C ILE A 179 13.64 -15.29 -3.44
N ALA A 180 13.41 -15.76 -2.22
CA ALA A 180 14.39 -16.50 -1.43
C ALA A 180 14.77 -17.86 -2.05
N ARG A 181 13.89 -18.44 -2.88
CA ARG A 181 14.14 -19.69 -3.62
C ARG A 181 14.85 -19.46 -4.96
N ALA A 182 14.88 -18.24 -5.46
CA ALA A 182 15.47 -17.91 -6.75
C ALA A 182 16.99 -18.09 -6.73
N LYS A 183 17.55 -18.52 -7.87
CA LYS A 183 19.00 -18.74 -8.00
C LYS A 183 19.74 -17.40 -8.09
N PRO A 184 20.82 -17.20 -7.30
CA PRO A 184 21.69 -16.04 -7.46
C PRO A 184 22.44 -16.02 -8.82
N PRO A 185 22.88 -14.84 -9.30
CA PRO A 185 22.63 -13.51 -8.72
C PRO A 185 21.19 -13.02 -8.96
N LEU A 186 20.63 -12.32 -7.98
CA LEU A 186 19.30 -11.73 -8.12
C LEU A 186 19.32 -10.49 -9.01
N TYR A 187 18.32 -10.34 -9.87
CA TYR A 187 18.15 -9.15 -10.70
C TYR A 187 17.84 -7.92 -9.83
N VAL A 188 18.27 -6.73 -10.27
CA VAL A 188 18.12 -5.46 -9.51
C VAL A 188 16.68 -5.20 -9.09
N THR A 189 15.69 -5.55 -9.92
CA THR A 189 14.27 -5.48 -9.57
C THR A 189 13.94 -6.16 -8.23
N MET A 190 14.54 -7.32 -7.96
CA MET A 190 14.31 -8.07 -6.72
C MET A 190 14.83 -7.32 -5.50
N TRP A 191 15.94 -6.58 -5.61
CA TRP A 191 16.48 -5.80 -4.49
C TRP A 191 15.48 -4.72 -4.07
N TYR A 192 14.95 -3.98 -5.04
CA TYR A 192 13.94 -2.97 -4.81
C TYR A 192 12.64 -3.55 -4.23
N PHE A 193 12.17 -4.71 -4.73
CA PHE A 193 10.97 -5.34 -4.19
C PHE A 193 11.14 -5.83 -2.76
N MET A 194 12.26 -6.51 -2.45
CA MET A 194 12.56 -6.94 -1.09
C MET A 194 12.66 -5.76 -0.12
N ALA A 195 13.35 -4.70 -0.53
CA ALA A 195 13.49 -3.50 0.28
C ALA A 195 12.13 -2.80 0.52
N ALA A 196 11.30 -2.71 -0.53
CA ALA A 196 9.95 -2.16 -0.41
C ALA A 196 9.10 -2.93 0.60
N PHE A 197 9.16 -4.27 0.64
CA PHE A 197 8.38 -5.06 1.61
C PHE A 197 8.77 -4.75 3.06
N VAL A 198 10.07 -4.61 3.32
CA VAL A 198 10.57 -4.28 4.66
C VAL A 198 10.23 -2.85 5.03
N TRP A 199 10.55 -1.89 4.16
CA TRP A 199 10.34 -0.48 4.46
C TRP A 199 8.87 -0.10 4.54
N THR A 200 8.01 -0.60 3.65
CA THR A 200 6.57 -0.30 3.70
C THR A 200 5.97 -0.70 5.06
N PHE A 201 6.35 -1.89 5.58
CA PHE A 201 5.89 -2.34 6.90
C PHE A 201 6.38 -1.41 8.02
N LEU A 202 7.68 -1.07 8.01
CA LEU A 202 8.29 -0.22 9.04
C LEU A 202 7.74 1.21 9.00
N THR A 203 7.62 1.79 7.80
CA THR A 203 7.07 3.13 7.58
C THR A 203 5.61 3.18 8.01
N TYR A 204 4.79 2.19 7.65
CA TYR A 204 3.39 2.16 8.08
C TYR A 204 3.25 2.06 9.60
N ALA A 205 4.05 1.21 10.25
CA ALA A 205 4.05 1.07 11.70
C ALA A 205 4.51 2.36 12.40
N MET A 206 5.59 2.97 11.90
CA MET A 206 6.10 4.23 12.40
C MET A 206 5.05 5.33 12.29
N GLY A 207 4.42 5.49 11.12
CA GLY A 207 3.44 6.56 10.89
C GLY A 207 2.17 6.41 11.69
N ASN A 208 1.56 5.23 11.70
CA ASN A 208 0.21 5.06 12.24
C ASN A 208 0.19 4.61 13.72
N LEU A 209 1.28 4.03 14.25
CA LEU A 209 1.30 3.58 15.66
C LEU A 209 2.11 4.50 16.58
N MET A 210 3.17 5.17 16.11
CA MET A 210 3.98 6.00 17.01
C MET A 210 3.25 7.28 17.42
N PRO A 211 2.68 8.09 16.51
CA PRO A 211 1.91 9.28 16.88
C PRO A 211 0.64 8.96 17.66
N GLU A 212 0.00 7.82 17.39
CA GLU A 212 -1.24 7.44 18.06
C GLU A 212 -1.00 6.98 19.51
N TYR A 213 0.08 6.23 19.77
CA TYR A 213 0.27 5.56 21.07
C TYR A 213 1.49 6.03 21.88
N HIS A 214 2.49 6.65 21.26
CA HIS A 214 3.81 6.84 21.90
C HIS A 214 4.35 8.27 21.88
N VAL A 215 4.01 9.06 20.85
CA VAL A 215 4.67 10.36 20.58
C VAL A 215 3.62 11.43 20.35
N ALA A 216 3.79 12.61 20.94
CA ALA A 216 2.85 13.73 20.80
C ALA A 216 3.58 15.05 20.45
N GLY A 217 2.81 16.09 20.10
CA GLY A 217 3.31 17.44 19.88
C GLY A 217 4.28 17.55 18.69
N THR A 218 5.35 18.32 18.85
CA THR A 218 6.35 18.55 17.78
C THR A 218 7.05 17.27 17.35
N SER A 219 7.28 16.33 18.27
CA SER A 219 7.84 15.02 17.94
C SER A 219 6.89 14.19 17.08
N ALA A 220 5.58 14.23 17.35
CA ALA A 220 4.59 13.56 16.49
C ALA A 220 4.53 14.20 15.10
N GLY A 221 4.65 15.54 15.03
CA GLY A 221 4.76 16.25 13.75
C GLY A 221 5.98 15.81 12.93
N ALA A 222 7.15 15.64 13.57
CA ALA A 222 8.36 15.16 12.91
C ALA A 222 8.21 13.71 12.40
N VAL A 223 7.61 12.83 13.20
CA VAL A 223 7.30 11.45 12.79
C VAL A 223 6.29 11.42 11.64
N GLY A 224 5.26 12.28 11.69
CA GLY A 224 4.27 12.40 10.63
C GLY A 224 4.86 12.90 9.30
N GLY A 225 5.73 13.91 9.34
CA GLY A 225 6.46 14.38 8.16
C GLY A 225 7.34 13.29 7.56
N LEU A 226 8.09 12.58 8.41
CA LEU A 226 8.90 11.43 7.99
C LEU A 226 8.05 10.31 7.39
N PHE A 227 6.88 10.02 7.97
CA PHE A 227 5.96 9.02 7.45
C PHE A 227 5.49 9.34 6.02
N ILE A 228 5.03 10.56 5.77
CA ILE A 228 4.51 10.95 4.45
C ILE A 228 5.63 10.86 3.40
N HIS A 229 6.82 11.35 3.75
CA HIS A 229 7.99 11.28 2.89
C HIS A 229 8.36 9.83 2.57
N ASP A 230 8.52 8.99 3.59
CA ASP A 230 8.96 7.61 3.43
C ASP A 230 7.89 6.73 2.78
N LEU A 231 6.61 7.07 2.91
CA LEU A 231 5.55 6.34 2.22
C LEU A 231 5.68 6.49 0.70
N VAL A 232 6.01 7.68 0.20
CA VAL A 232 6.31 7.84 -1.23
C VAL A 232 7.68 7.26 -1.57
N GLY A 233 8.65 7.45 -0.69
CA GLY A 233 10.04 7.12 -0.89
C GLY A 233 10.46 5.67 -0.84
N LEU A 234 9.82 4.93 0.06
CA LEU A 234 10.22 3.59 0.45
C LEU A 234 9.12 2.56 0.20
N PHE A 235 7.91 3.01 -0.17
CA PHE A 235 6.87 2.17 -0.76
C PHE A 235 6.74 2.44 -2.27
N VAL A 236 6.31 3.64 -2.68
CA VAL A 236 5.99 3.91 -4.10
C VAL A 236 7.23 3.88 -5.00
N THR A 237 8.28 4.59 -4.60
CA THR A 237 9.49 4.76 -5.40
C THR A 237 10.24 3.44 -5.67
N PRO A 238 10.54 2.58 -4.68
CA PRO A 238 11.23 1.32 -4.94
C PRO A 238 10.38 0.35 -5.77
N LEU A 239 9.07 0.26 -5.53
CA LEU A 239 8.20 -0.58 -6.38
C LEU A 239 8.15 -0.05 -7.81
N GLY A 240 8.04 1.26 -8.00
CA GLY A 240 8.11 1.92 -9.30
C GLY A 240 9.43 1.63 -10.02
N TRP A 241 10.57 1.85 -9.38
CA TRP A 241 11.89 1.57 -9.95
C TRP A 241 12.11 0.08 -10.23
N GLY A 242 11.70 -0.81 -9.32
CA GLY A 242 11.78 -2.26 -9.55
C GLY A 242 11.01 -2.68 -10.79
N LEU A 243 9.80 -2.14 -10.98
CA LEU A 243 8.99 -2.36 -12.18
C LEU A 243 9.60 -1.73 -13.43
N MET A 244 10.23 -0.56 -13.34
CA MET A 244 10.96 0.04 -14.45
C MET A 244 12.14 -0.85 -14.89
N TYR A 245 12.93 -1.36 -13.93
CA TYR A 245 14.00 -2.31 -14.20
C TYR A 245 13.48 -3.61 -14.84
N TYR A 246 12.24 -4.00 -14.58
CA TYR A 246 11.62 -5.16 -15.21
C TYR A 246 11.09 -4.85 -16.61
N PHE A 247 10.19 -3.87 -16.74
CA PHE A 247 9.44 -3.63 -17.97
C PHE A 247 10.23 -2.87 -19.03
N VAL A 248 11.06 -1.88 -18.67
CA VAL A 248 11.76 -1.05 -19.66
C VAL A 248 12.68 -1.89 -20.55
N PRO A 249 13.56 -2.77 -20.02
CA PRO A 249 14.40 -3.62 -20.87
C PRO A 249 13.59 -4.54 -21.78
N ILE A 250 12.48 -5.08 -21.27
CA ILE A 250 11.58 -5.99 -22.02
C ILE A 250 10.91 -5.25 -23.17
N MET A 251 10.33 -4.08 -22.91
CA MET A 251 9.63 -3.28 -23.92
C MET A 251 10.58 -2.76 -25.00
N LEU A 252 11.78 -2.31 -24.60
CA LEU A 252 12.78 -1.79 -25.53
C LEU A 252 13.59 -2.88 -26.23
N LYS A 253 13.50 -4.14 -25.79
CA LYS A 253 14.36 -5.26 -26.22
C LYS A 253 15.84 -4.90 -26.14
N LYS A 254 16.24 -4.16 -25.09
CA LYS A 254 17.60 -3.74 -24.82
C LYS A 254 18.02 -4.14 -23.40
N PRO A 255 19.27 -4.55 -23.18
CA PRO A 255 19.76 -4.84 -21.84
C PRO A 255 19.78 -3.56 -20.97
N ILE A 256 19.81 -3.74 -19.65
CA ILE A 256 20.08 -2.63 -18.73
C ILE A 256 21.44 -2.02 -19.09
N TRP A 257 21.48 -0.69 -19.16
CA TRP A 257 22.67 0.04 -19.59
C TRP A 257 23.84 -0.07 -18.61
N SER A 258 23.62 0.11 -17.30
CA SER A 258 24.69 0.07 -16.29
C SER A 258 24.27 -0.61 -14.99
N HIS A 259 24.95 -1.72 -14.68
CA HIS A 259 24.81 -2.40 -13.38
C HIS A 259 25.40 -1.55 -12.24
N GLY A 260 26.52 -0.87 -12.46
CA GLY A 260 27.13 0.03 -11.47
C GLY A 260 26.20 1.16 -11.06
N LEU A 261 25.49 1.77 -12.02
CA LEU A 261 24.48 2.79 -11.72
C LEU A 261 23.30 2.22 -10.92
N SER A 262 22.96 0.95 -11.16
CA SER A 262 21.89 0.28 -10.41
C SER A 262 22.25 0.06 -8.94
N LEU A 263 23.53 -0.27 -8.65
CA LEU A 263 24.04 -0.34 -7.28
C LEU A 263 24.00 1.03 -6.59
N VAL A 264 24.50 2.07 -7.27
CA VAL A 264 24.49 3.44 -6.72
C VAL A 264 23.06 3.93 -6.49
N GLY A 265 22.14 3.66 -7.42
CA GLY A 265 20.74 4.04 -7.29
C GLY A 265 20.04 3.33 -6.14
N PHE A 266 20.23 2.01 -6.00
CA PHE A 266 19.61 1.24 -4.92
C PHE A 266 20.13 1.66 -3.55
N TRP A 267 21.46 1.65 -3.36
CA TRP A 267 22.05 2.00 -2.06
C TRP A 267 21.91 3.48 -1.74
N GLY A 268 21.97 4.36 -2.74
CA GLY A 268 21.69 5.78 -2.56
C GLY A 268 20.29 6.01 -2.02
N LEU A 269 19.28 5.36 -2.60
CA LEU A 269 17.91 5.41 -2.05
C LEU A 269 17.86 4.84 -0.63
N ALA A 270 18.46 3.68 -0.39
CA ALA A 270 18.42 3.01 0.91
C ALA A 270 19.03 3.84 2.04
N PHE A 271 20.13 4.56 1.78
CA PHE A 271 20.85 5.33 2.81
C PHE A 271 20.31 6.75 2.99
N PHE A 272 19.96 7.43 1.91
CA PHE A 272 19.66 8.87 1.98
C PHE A 272 18.17 9.17 2.11
N TYR A 273 17.29 8.32 1.57
CA TYR A 273 15.86 8.62 1.58
C TYR A 273 15.27 8.63 3.00
N PRO A 274 15.51 7.63 3.88
CA PRO A 274 14.92 7.63 5.23
C PRO A 274 15.34 8.80 6.14
N LEU A 275 16.30 9.64 5.72
CA LEU A 275 16.83 10.75 6.52
C LEU A 275 16.21 12.10 6.18
N ASN A 276 15.37 12.17 5.14
CA ASN A 276 14.95 13.45 4.57
C ASN A 276 13.58 13.93 5.06
N GLY A 277 12.89 13.23 5.95
CA GLY A 277 11.49 13.51 6.34
C GLY A 277 11.13 14.89 6.92
N ILE A 278 12.10 15.78 7.15
CA ILE A 278 11.92 17.10 7.80
C ILE A 278 11.84 18.27 6.77
N HIS A 279 12.07 17.99 5.49
CA HIS A 279 12.06 18.98 4.40
C HIS A 279 10.70 19.66 4.14
#